data_AF-A0A3D2BPQ3-F1
#
_entry.id   AF-A0A3D2BPQ3-F1
#
_cell.length_a   1.000
_cell.length_b   1.000
_cell.length_c   1.000
_cell.angle_alpha   90.00
_cell.angle_beta   90.00
_cell.angle_gamma   90.00
#
_symmetry.space_group_name_H-M   'P 1'
#
loop_
_entity.id
_entity.type
_entity.pdbx_description
1 polymer ?
#
loop_
_entity_poly.entity_id
_entity_poly.type
_entity_poly.pdbx_seq_one_letter_code
_entity_poly.pdbx_strand_id
1 'polypeptide(L)'
;MAVERCGDACRAFARLIQVLRGRGRPMAQTAENIHEKYPLDGAALRLATDGTPTLIGLECADCGTRAFPPAPVCPECMSENVRDFELPDSGSLYTWSVVHVAPKGWNVPYIAGYVDLPQSVRVFAHIVGVDAADLEMDMAVTLTTTVVGEGENGTVESYAFTPAKG
;
A
#
# COMPACT_ATOMS: atom_id res chain seq x y z
N MET A 1 50.60 23.67 19.96
CA MET A 1 49.47 24.61 20.10
C MET A 1 48.59 24.62 18.83
N ALA A 2 48.04 23.47 18.45
CA ALA A 2 47.15 23.34 17.27
C ALA A 2 46.13 22.19 17.42
N VAL A 3 45.76 21.83 18.66
CA VAL A 3 44.83 20.72 18.95
C VAL A 3 43.61 21.19 19.76
N GLU A 4 43.65 22.35 20.42
CA GLU A 4 42.59 22.81 21.32
C GLU A 4 41.44 23.59 20.64
N ARG A 5 41.57 23.95 19.36
CA ARG A 5 40.53 24.72 18.64
C ARG A 5 39.44 23.90 17.94
N CYS A 6 39.52 22.56 17.96
CA CYS A 6 38.50 21.69 17.34
C CYS A 6 37.34 21.32 18.29
N GLY A 7 37.48 21.55 19.61
CA GLY A 7 36.50 21.09 20.61
C GLY A 7 35.25 21.96 20.75
N ASP A 8 35.35 23.26 20.51
CA ASP A 8 34.27 24.20 20.86
C ASP A 8 33.25 24.42 19.74
N ALA A 9 33.62 24.17 18.48
CA ALA A 9 32.66 24.08 17.38
C ALA A 9 31.74 22.85 17.50
N CYS A 10 32.23 21.75 18.10
CA CYS A 10 31.44 20.54 18.31
C CYS A 10 30.43 20.67 19.47
N ARG A 11 30.73 21.50 20.47
CA ARG A 11 29.82 21.73 21.62
C ARG A 11 28.66 22.68 21.32
N ALA A 12 28.83 23.62 20.39
CA ALA A 12 27.76 24.55 19.99
C ALA A 12 26.63 23.86 19.22
N PHE A 13 26.94 22.83 18.40
CA PHE A 13 25.93 22.06 17.67
C PHE A 13 25.10 21.15 18.60
N ALA A 14 25.70 20.61 19.66
CA ALA A 14 25.02 19.74 20.62
C ALA A 14 23.94 20.45 21.45
N ARG A 15 24.09 21.77 21.71
CA ARG A 15 23.08 22.57 22.43
C ARG A 15 21.93 23.05 21.56
N LEU A 16 22.10 23.15 20.23
CA LEU A 16 21.01 23.48 19.31
C LEU A 16 20.05 22.29 19.10
N ILE A 17 20.58 21.05 19.17
CA ILE A 17 19.78 19.82 19.09
C ILE A 17 18.92 19.60 20.35
N GLN A 18 19.29 20.16 21.51
CA GLN A 18 18.51 20.01 22.75
C GLN A 18 17.27 20.91 22.82
N VAL A 19 17.22 22.04 22.10
CA VAL A 19 16.05 22.94 22.10
C VAL A 19 14.98 22.49 21.10
N LEU A 20 15.35 21.71 20.08
CA LEU A 20 14.41 21.13 19.10
C LEU A 20 13.90 19.73 19.47
N ARG A 21 14.17 19.26 20.69
CA ARG A 21 13.59 18.01 21.26
C ARG A 21 12.24 18.21 21.95
N GLY A 22 11.54 19.32 21.67
CA GLY A 22 10.28 19.68 22.32
C GLY A 22 8.99 19.41 21.54
N ARG A 23 9.04 19.05 20.23
CA ARG A 23 7.82 18.81 19.42
C ARG A 23 7.97 17.72 18.35
N GLY A 24 8.91 16.80 18.50
CA GLY A 24 9.01 15.62 17.64
C GLY A 24 8.32 14.44 18.31
N ARG A 25 7.13 14.05 17.83
CA ARG A 25 6.58 12.72 18.13
C ARG A 25 7.62 11.68 17.66
N PRO A 26 7.97 10.68 18.46
CA PRO A 26 8.98 9.69 18.08
C PRO A 26 8.56 8.95 16.80
N MET A 27 9.47 8.90 15.82
CA MET A 27 9.29 8.23 14.51
C MET A 27 8.89 6.74 14.65
N ALA A 28 9.18 6.12 15.79
CA ALA A 28 8.81 4.75 16.10
C ALA A 28 7.28 4.53 16.23
N GLN A 29 6.51 5.55 16.65
CA GLN A 29 5.06 5.43 16.84
C GLN A 29 4.26 5.49 15.52
N THR A 30 4.90 5.77 14.39
CA THR A 30 4.18 5.92 13.11
C THR A 30 3.96 4.56 12.42
N ALA A 31 4.78 3.55 12.76
CA ALA A 31 4.67 2.21 12.19
C ALA A 31 3.65 1.33 12.92
N GLU A 32 3.43 1.55 14.21
CA GLU A 32 2.55 0.68 15.02
C GLU A 32 1.06 0.85 14.69
N ASN A 33 0.65 1.96 14.06
CA ASN A 33 -0.76 2.27 13.82
C ASN A 33 -1.09 2.44 12.33
N ILE A 34 -0.30 1.85 11.41
CA ILE A 34 -0.58 1.98 9.96
C ILE A 34 -1.93 1.31 9.62
N HIS A 35 -2.26 0.19 10.25
CA HIS A 35 -3.55 -0.50 10.10
C HIS A 35 -4.71 0.33 10.67
N GLU A 36 -4.50 1.03 11.78
CA GLU A 36 -5.52 1.89 12.41
C GLU A 36 -5.73 3.20 11.62
N LYS A 37 -4.67 3.71 10.98
CA LYS A 37 -4.68 4.98 10.25
C LYS A 37 -5.09 4.82 8.78
N TYR A 38 -4.83 3.67 8.18
CA TYR A 38 -5.18 3.32 6.80
C TYR A 38 -5.75 1.90 6.77
N PRO A 39 -7.00 1.71 7.23
CA PRO A 39 -7.65 0.44 7.08
C PRO A 39 -7.76 0.15 5.57
N LEU A 40 -6.95 -0.78 5.08
CA LEU A 40 -7.14 -1.42 3.78
C LEU A 40 -8.54 -2.08 3.70
N ASP A 41 -9.17 -2.25 4.87
CA ASP A 41 -10.45 -2.84 5.21
C ASP A 41 -11.67 -1.89 5.19
N GLY A 42 -11.55 -0.63 4.73
CA GLY A 42 -12.77 0.19 4.58
C GLY A 42 -12.73 1.33 3.58
N ALA A 43 -11.59 2.01 3.40
CA ALA A 43 -11.51 3.11 2.45
C ALA A 43 -11.16 2.65 1.04
N ALA A 44 -10.32 1.63 0.91
CA ALA A 44 -9.72 1.22 -0.37
C ALA A 44 -10.52 0.13 -1.11
N LEU A 45 -11.42 -0.59 -0.43
CA LEU A 45 -12.25 -1.66 -1.00
C LEU A 45 -13.70 -1.44 -0.60
N ARG A 46 -14.59 -1.38 -1.59
CA ARG A 46 -16.04 -1.40 -1.40
C ARG A 46 -16.57 -2.73 -1.89
N LEU A 47 -17.45 -3.35 -1.11
CA LEU A 47 -18.19 -4.55 -1.51
C LEU A 47 -19.66 -4.16 -1.75
N ALA A 48 -20.18 -4.49 -2.93
CA ALA A 48 -21.61 -4.38 -3.22
C ALA A 48 -22.39 -5.48 -2.48
N THR A 49 -23.71 -5.35 -2.41
CA THR A 49 -24.59 -6.32 -1.72
C THR A 49 -24.52 -7.72 -2.32
N ASP A 50 -24.16 -7.83 -3.61
CA ASP A 50 -23.97 -9.09 -4.32
C ASP A 50 -22.54 -9.67 -4.16
N GLY A 51 -21.67 -9.01 -3.39
CA GLY A 51 -20.28 -9.41 -3.16
C GLY A 51 -19.30 -8.87 -4.20
N THR A 52 -19.73 -8.05 -5.16
CA THR A 52 -18.84 -7.49 -6.18
C THR A 52 -17.86 -6.48 -5.55
N PRO A 53 -16.53 -6.67 -5.70
CA PRO A 53 -15.54 -5.74 -5.19
C PRO A 53 -15.29 -4.56 -6.13
N THR A 54 -15.09 -3.38 -5.55
CA THR A 54 -14.62 -2.18 -6.24
C THR A 54 -13.47 -1.59 -5.44
N LEU A 55 -12.32 -1.39 -6.09
CA LEU A 55 -11.21 -0.66 -5.49
C LEU A 55 -11.48 0.84 -5.58
N ILE A 56 -11.27 1.53 -4.46
CA ILE A 56 -11.38 2.98 -4.36
C ILE A 56 -9.96 3.52 -4.26
N GLY A 57 -9.65 4.54 -5.03
CA GLY A 57 -8.41 5.31 -4.97
C GLY A 57 -8.71 6.79 -4.84
N LEU A 58 -7.70 7.61 -5.09
CA LEU A 58 -7.82 9.05 -5.14
C LEU A 58 -7.69 9.56 -6.56
N GLU A 59 -8.42 10.63 -6.87
CA GLU A 59 -8.18 11.51 -8.01
C GLU A 59 -8.03 12.96 -7.52
N CYS A 60 -6.95 13.62 -7.93
CA CYS A 60 -6.73 15.03 -7.62
C CYS A 60 -7.40 15.95 -8.63
N ALA A 61 -8.23 16.88 -8.17
CA ALA A 61 -8.90 17.84 -9.04
C ALA A 61 -7.97 18.96 -9.55
N ASP A 62 -6.81 19.17 -8.91
CA ASP A 62 -5.86 20.23 -9.31
C ASP A 62 -4.84 19.77 -10.35
N CYS A 63 -4.33 18.54 -10.25
CA CYS A 63 -3.29 18.01 -11.16
C CYS A 63 -3.73 16.79 -11.99
N GLY A 64 -4.90 16.22 -11.71
CA GLY A 64 -5.41 15.03 -12.41
C GLY A 64 -4.75 13.71 -12.02
N THR A 65 -3.81 13.71 -11.06
CA THR A 65 -3.14 12.49 -10.59
C THR A 65 -4.16 11.52 -10.00
N ARG A 66 -4.07 10.25 -10.40
CA ARG A 66 -4.82 9.14 -9.82
C ARG A 66 -3.85 8.21 -9.10
N ALA A 67 -4.22 7.75 -7.91
CA ALA A 67 -3.39 6.87 -7.12
C ALA A 67 -4.22 5.94 -6.25
N PHE A 68 -3.56 4.88 -5.77
CA PHE A 68 -4.12 3.91 -4.84
C PHE A 68 -3.09 3.63 -3.75
N PRO A 69 -3.49 3.51 -2.46
CA PRO A 69 -4.86 3.61 -1.93
C PRO A 69 -5.38 5.06 -1.84
N PRO A 70 -6.65 5.30 -1.42
CA PRO A 70 -7.15 6.64 -1.15
C PRO A 70 -6.33 7.32 -0.07
N ALA A 71 -6.05 8.60 -0.26
CA ALA A 71 -5.33 9.42 0.69
C ALA A 71 -5.92 10.83 0.73
N PRO A 72 -5.85 11.52 1.88
CA PRO A 72 -6.41 12.88 2.03
C PRO A 72 -5.60 13.97 1.30
N VAL A 73 -4.42 13.63 0.79
CA VAL A 73 -3.50 14.57 0.13
C VAL A 73 -2.94 13.90 -1.12
N CYS A 74 -2.88 14.65 -2.22
CA CYS A 74 -2.30 14.19 -3.47
C CYS A 74 -0.79 13.93 -3.30
N PRO A 75 -0.28 12.74 -3.67
CA PRO A 75 1.15 12.43 -3.54
C PRO A 75 2.03 13.21 -4.52
N GLU A 76 1.46 13.71 -5.61
CA GLU A 76 2.19 14.45 -6.66
C GLU A 76 2.31 15.94 -6.35
N CYS A 77 1.19 16.61 -6.07
CA CYS A 77 1.16 18.08 -5.92
C CYS A 77 0.90 18.56 -4.48
N MET A 78 0.72 17.66 -3.51
CA MET A 78 0.40 17.97 -2.11
C MET A 78 -0.92 18.74 -1.89
N SER A 79 -1.81 18.78 -2.89
CA SER A 79 -3.13 19.37 -2.73
C SER A 79 -4.04 18.48 -1.88
N GLU A 80 -4.89 19.12 -1.08
CA GLU A 80 -6.01 18.49 -0.36
C GLU A 80 -7.28 18.42 -1.21
N ASN A 81 -7.28 18.98 -2.43
CA ASN A 81 -8.40 18.91 -3.38
C ASN A 81 -8.41 17.55 -4.11
N VAL A 82 -8.66 16.50 -3.33
CA VAL A 82 -8.74 15.11 -3.78
C VAL A 82 -10.14 14.54 -3.54
N ARG A 83 -10.54 13.60 -4.37
CA ARG A 83 -11.81 12.88 -4.26
C ARG A 83 -11.61 11.39 -4.46
N ASP A 84 -12.51 10.60 -3.88
CA ASP A 84 -12.58 9.18 -4.14
C ASP A 84 -12.86 8.90 -5.62
N PHE A 85 -12.16 7.91 -6.16
CA PHE A 85 -12.25 7.47 -7.54
C PHE A 85 -12.34 5.95 -7.60
N GLU A 86 -13.32 5.43 -8.33
CA GLU A 86 -13.49 3.99 -8.53
C GLU A 86 -12.52 3.50 -9.60
N LEU A 87 -11.62 2.58 -9.22
CA LEU A 87 -10.68 2.00 -10.16
C LEU A 87 -11.37 0.96 -11.04
N PRO A 88 -10.86 0.76 -12.27
CA PRO A 88 -11.24 -0.39 -13.08
C PRO A 88 -11.00 -1.70 -12.34
N ASP A 89 -11.84 -2.68 -12.62
CA ASP A 89 -11.76 -4.05 -12.08
C ASP A 89 -10.80 -4.95 -12.87
N SER A 90 -10.22 -4.46 -13.96
CA SER A 90 -9.39 -5.23 -14.89
C SER A 90 -8.09 -4.52 -15.18
N GLY A 91 -7.04 -5.31 -15.41
CA GLY A 91 -5.69 -4.81 -15.68
C GLY A 91 -4.76 -5.89 -16.21
N SER A 92 -3.47 -5.58 -16.22
CA SER A 92 -2.40 -6.47 -16.68
C SER A 92 -1.41 -6.77 -15.55
N LEU A 93 -1.04 -8.03 -15.39
CA LEU A 93 -0.03 -8.44 -14.41
C LEU A 93 1.33 -7.87 -14.77
N TYR A 94 1.82 -6.92 -13.98
CA TYR A 94 3.12 -6.29 -14.20
C TYR A 94 4.27 -7.15 -13.70
N THR A 95 4.18 -7.78 -12.53
CA THR A 95 5.19 -8.72 -12.03
C THR A 95 4.64 -9.47 -10.82
N TRP A 96 5.29 -10.57 -10.42
CA TRP A 96 4.92 -11.35 -9.25
C TRP A 96 6.10 -12.00 -8.56
N SER A 97 5.88 -12.43 -7.32
CA SER A 97 6.80 -13.27 -6.54
C SER A 97 6.01 -14.29 -5.72
N VAL A 98 6.60 -15.45 -5.48
CA VAL A 98 6.03 -16.49 -4.62
C VAL A 98 6.60 -16.35 -3.22
N VAL A 99 5.71 -16.11 -2.26
CA VAL A 99 6.06 -15.97 -0.85
C VAL A 99 5.89 -17.31 -0.14
N HIS A 100 7.00 -17.89 0.30
CA HIS A 100 7.03 -19.17 1.01
C HIS A 100 7.08 -19.04 2.54
N VAL A 101 7.40 -17.85 3.06
CA VAL A 101 7.53 -17.59 4.49
C VAL A 101 6.77 -16.32 4.83
N ALA A 102 5.79 -16.42 5.73
CA ALA A 102 4.88 -15.34 6.08
C ALA A 102 4.66 -15.28 7.61
N PRO A 103 4.09 -14.18 8.13
CA PRO A 103 3.64 -14.12 9.51
C PRO A 103 2.68 -15.28 9.85
N LYS A 104 2.63 -15.65 11.13
CA LYS A 104 1.73 -16.70 11.61
C LYS A 104 0.29 -16.38 11.24
N GLY A 105 -0.45 -17.38 10.76
CA GLY A 105 -1.86 -17.26 10.36
C GLY A 105 -2.07 -17.00 8.87
N TRP A 106 -1.02 -16.67 8.10
CA TRP A 106 -1.13 -16.50 6.65
C TRP A 106 -1.03 -17.84 5.92
N ASN A 107 -1.80 -17.97 4.84
CA ASN A 107 -1.74 -19.13 3.95
C ASN A 107 -0.48 -19.07 3.10
N VAL A 108 0.40 -20.06 3.20
CA VAL A 108 1.62 -20.18 2.38
C VAL A 108 1.67 -21.51 1.61
N PRO A 109 2.26 -21.54 0.40
CA PRO A 109 2.76 -20.40 -0.36
C PRO A 109 1.62 -19.55 -0.94
N TYR A 110 1.89 -18.26 -1.18
CA TYR A 110 0.97 -17.38 -1.92
C TYR A 110 1.74 -16.55 -2.95
N ILE A 111 1.02 -16.04 -3.96
CA ILE A 111 1.59 -15.20 -5.01
C ILE A 111 1.23 -13.75 -4.69
N ALA A 112 2.26 -12.90 -4.55
CA ALA A 112 2.10 -11.46 -4.43
C ALA A 112 2.51 -10.81 -5.76
N GLY A 113 1.68 -9.91 -6.28
CA GLY A 113 1.87 -9.31 -7.59
C GLY A 113 1.56 -7.83 -7.64
N TYR A 114 2.14 -7.17 -8.64
CA TYR A 114 1.74 -5.84 -9.06
C TYR A 114 0.89 -5.94 -10.31
N VAL A 115 -0.25 -5.24 -10.31
CA VAL A 115 -1.17 -5.16 -11.44
C VAL A 115 -1.25 -3.72 -11.92
N ASP A 116 -1.03 -3.51 -13.20
CA ASP A 116 -1.26 -2.24 -13.86
C ASP A 116 -2.72 -2.15 -14.27
N LEU A 117 -3.44 -1.22 -13.66
CA LEU A 117 -4.79 -0.87 -14.03
C LEU A 117 -4.76 0.27 -15.06
N PRO A 118 -5.82 0.41 -15.89
CA PRO A 118 -5.97 1.57 -16.76
C PRO A 118 -5.80 2.87 -15.95
N GLN A 119 -5.34 3.92 -16.63
CA GLN A 119 -5.10 5.25 -16.03
C GLN A 119 -3.85 5.30 -15.13
N SER A 120 -2.86 4.44 -15.41
CA SER A 120 -1.51 4.46 -14.82
C SER A 120 -1.47 4.23 -13.30
N VAL A 121 -2.47 3.52 -12.76
CA VAL A 121 -2.47 3.12 -11.35
C VAL A 121 -1.96 1.69 -11.22
N ARG A 122 -0.96 1.49 -10.35
CA ARG A 122 -0.40 0.17 -10.05
C ARG A 122 -0.82 -0.29 -8.67
N VAL A 123 -1.42 -1.47 -8.59
CA VAL A 123 -1.94 -2.06 -7.34
C VAL A 123 -1.09 -3.25 -6.93
N PHE A 124 -0.74 -3.32 -5.65
CA PHE A 124 -0.13 -4.51 -5.04
C PHE A 124 -1.23 -5.39 -4.44
N ALA A 125 -1.28 -6.66 -4.83
CA ALA A 125 -2.33 -7.57 -4.41
C ALA A 125 -1.88 -9.03 -4.47
N HIS A 126 -2.68 -9.94 -3.91
CA HIS A 126 -2.52 -11.37 -4.15
C HIS A 126 -2.98 -11.76 -5.55
N ILE A 127 -2.29 -12.72 -6.16
CA ILE A 127 -2.73 -13.37 -7.40
C ILE A 127 -3.23 -14.77 -7.04
N VAL A 128 -4.47 -15.09 -7.43
CA VAL A 128 -5.17 -16.31 -7.03
C VAL A 128 -5.79 -17.03 -8.23
N GLY A 129 -6.16 -18.30 -8.04
CA GLY A 129 -6.82 -19.10 -9.08
C GLY A 129 -5.90 -19.55 -10.22
N VAL A 130 -4.58 -19.48 -10.02
CA VAL A 130 -3.56 -19.82 -11.02
C VAL A 130 -2.27 -20.25 -10.33
N ASP A 131 -1.55 -21.17 -10.95
CA ASP A 131 -0.23 -21.60 -10.49
C ASP A 131 0.84 -20.59 -10.95
N ALA A 132 1.86 -20.36 -10.11
CA ALA A 132 2.91 -19.39 -10.42
C ALA A 132 3.71 -19.72 -11.69
N ALA A 133 3.70 -20.97 -12.13
CA ALA A 133 4.36 -21.44 -13.35
C ALA A 133 3.58 -21.05 -14.62
N ASP A 134 2.28 -20.78 -14.50
CA ASP A 134 1.41 -20.41 -15.61
C ASP A 134 1.25 -18.89 -15.74
N LEU A 135 1.86 -18.11 -14.83
CA LEU A 135 1.83 -16.67 -14.88
C LEU A 135 2.76 -16.12 -15.95
N GLU A 136 2.27 -15.11 -16.65
CA GLU A 136 3.01 -14.37 -17.67
C GLU A 136 2.93 -12.87 -17.40
N MET A 137 3.99 -12.17 -17.77
CA MET A 137 3.98 -10.70 -17.80
C MET A 137 2.89 -10.23 -18.76
N ASP A 138 2.23 -9.12 -18.42
CA ASP A 138 1.13 -8.53 -19.19
C ASP A 138 -0.13 -9.40 -19.29
N MET A 139 -0.21 -10.52 -18.56
CA MET A 139 -1.41 -11.36 -18.48
C MET A 139 -2.61 -10.55 -17.99
N ALA A 140 -3.74 -10.69 -18.68
CA ALA A 140 -4.99 -10.04 -18.29
C ALA A 140 -5.52 -10.63 -16.97
N VAL A 141 -5.86 -9.77 -16.02
CA VAL A 141 -6.38 -10.16 -14.71
C VAL A 141 -7.62 -9.34 -14.33
N THR A 142 -8.45 -9.90 -13.47
CA THR A 142 -9.68 -9.29 -12.95
C THR A 142 -9.71 -9.33 -11.42
N LEU A 143 -10.21 -8.24 -10.83
CA LEU A 143 -10.38 -8.04 -9.41
C LEU A 143 -11.34 -9.08 -8.80
N THR A 144 -10.97 -9.59 -7.63
CA THR A 144 -11.76 -10.52 -6.84
C THR A 144 -11.45 -10.33 -5.35
N THR A 145 -12.03 -11.15 -4.50
CA THR A 145 -11.70 -11.22 -3.07
C THR A 145 -11.24 -12.63 -2.71
N THR A 146 -10.42 -12.74 -1.67
CA THR A 146 -9.93 -14.03 -1.19
C THR A 146 -9.61 -13.97 0.31
N VAL A 147 -9.58 -15.15 0.94
CA VAL A 147 -9.11 -15.31 2.32
C VAL A 147 -7.59 -15.45 2.29
N VAL A 148 -6.87 -14.47 2.85
CA VAL A 148 -5.40 -14.44 2.87
C VAL A 148 -4.82 -15.15 4.09
N GLY A 149 -5.63 -15.39 5.11
CA GLY A 149 -5.24 -16.12 6.31
C GLY A 149 -6.31 -16.11 7.40
N GLU A 150 -5.90 -16.51 8.60
CA GLU A 150 -6.68 -16.50 9.83
C GLU A 150 -5.99 -15.61 10.87
N GLY A 151 -6.74 -14.65 11.42
CA GLY A 151 -6.33 -13.78 12.51
C GLY A 151 -7.03 -14.13 13.82
N GLU A 152 -6.72 -13.38 14.89
CA GLU A 152 -7.31 -13.58 16.22
C GLU A 152 -8.85 -13.45 16.22
N ASN A 153 -9.40 -12.65 15.29
CA ASN A 153 -10.82 -12.34 15.20
C ASN A 153 -11.56 -13.08 14.07
N GLY A 154 -10.93 -14.09 13.45
CA GLY A 154 -11.52 -14.86 12.33
C GLY A 154 -10.71 -14.77 11.04
N THR A 155 -11.33 -15.12 9.91
CA THR A 155 -10.70 -15.09 8.60
C THR A 155 -10.33 -13.67 8.18
N VAL A 156 -9.13 -13.51 7.63
CA VAL A 156 -8.67 -12.26 7.04
C VAL A 156 -8.96 -12.31 5.54
N GLU A 157 -9.93 -11.52 5.11
CA GLU A 157 -10.26 -11.35 3.70
C GLU A 157 -9.55 -10.13 3.12
N SER A 158 -9.15 -10.21 1.85
CA SER A 158 -8.55 -9.11 1.11
C SER A 158 -8.98 -9.13 -0.35
N TYR A 159 -8.72 -8.03 -1.05
CA TYR A 159 -8.82 -8.02 -2.51
C TYR A 159 -7.65 -8.79 -3.13
N ALA A 160 -7.90 -9.39 -4.28
CA ALA A 160 -6.95 -10.15 -5.05
C ALA A 160 -7.25 -9.98 -6.55
N PHE A 161 -6.37 -10.50 -7.38
CA PHE A 161 -6.59 -10.60 -8.82
C PHE A 161 -6.50 -12.06 -9.26
N THR A 162 -7.32 -12.43 -10.23
CA THR A 162 -7.31 -13.76 -10.88
C THR A 162 -7.19 -13.57 -12.38
N PRO A 163 -6.58 -14.50 -13.16
CA PRO A 163 -6.57 -14.39 -14.61
C PRO A 163 -7.97 -14.18 -15.17
N ALA A 164 -8.09 -13.25 -16.12
CA ALA A 164 -9.35 -12.96 -16.78
C ALA A 164 -9.85 -14.22 -17.50
N LYS A 165 -11.14 -14.49 -17.40
CA LYS A 165 -11.77 -15.56 -18.20
C LYS A 165 -11.79 -15.10 -19.65
N GLY A 166 -11.00 -15.76 -20.51
CA GLY A 166 -10.97 -15.54 -21.95
C GLY A 166 -12.27 -15.93 -22.66
#